data_AF-W9ECB0-F1
#
_entry.id   AF-W9ECB0-F1
#
_cell.length_a   1.000
_cell.length_b   1.000
_cell.length_c   1.000
_cell.angle_alpha   90.00
_cell.angle_beta   90.00
_cell.angle_gamma   90.00
#
_symmetry.space_group_name_H-M   'P 1'
#
loop_
_entity.id
_entity.type
_entity.pdbx_description
1 polymer ?
#
loop_
_entity_poly.entity_id
_entity_poly.type
_entity_poly.pdbx_seq_one_letter_code
_entity_poly.pdbx_strand_id
1 'polypeptide(L)' 'MMYNKISVLEEQISNLRDELDDLIKQEEVKYEMILDLSRKLDDLIVLYCTTKSKKYRTNGDIVQ' A
#
# COMPACT_ATOMS: atom_id res chain seq x y z
N MET A 1 6.41 -16.86 9.91
CA MET A 1 6.85 -16.15 8.68
C MET A 1 5.76 -15.25 8.08
N MET A 2 4.98 -14.52 8.89
CA MET A 2 3.86 -13.67 8.40
C MET A 2 4.10 -12.16 8.59
N TYR A 3 5.03 -11.78 9.47
CA TYR A 3 5.49 -10.39 9.65
C TYR A 3 6.07 -9.79 8.37
N ASN A 4 6.76 -10.60 7.55
CA ASN A 4 7.29 -10.17 6.26
C ASN A 4 6.23 -9.65 5.28
N LYS A 5 4.97 -10.11 5.37
CA LYS A 5 3.96 -9.71 4.38
C LYS A 5 3.45 -8.29 4.60
N ILE A 6 3.34 -7.85 5.85
CA ILE A 6 2.86 -6.49 6.17
C ILE A 6 3.97 -5.48 5.91
N SER A 7 5.20 -5.76 6.35
CA SER A 7 6.34 -4.86 6.13
C SER A 7 6.64 -4.67 4.63
N VAL A 8 6.51 -5.74 3.84
CA VAL A 8 6.65 -5.65 2.37
C VAL A 8 5.57 -4.77 1.75
N LEU A 9 4.32 -4.84 2.23
CA LEU A 9 3.26 -3.95 1.76
C LEU A 9 3.51 -2.49 2.15
N GLU A 10 4.00 -2.24 3.37
CA GLU A 10 4.36 -0.89 3.83
C GLU A 10 5.49 -0.29 2.98
N GLU A 11 6.51 -1.08 2.67
CA GLU A 11 7.62 -0.68 1.79
C GLU A 11 7.14 -0.39 0.37
N GLN A 12 6.31 -1.27 -0.21
CA GLN A 12 5.74 -1.07 -1.55
C GLN A 12 4.87 0.19 -1.63
N ILE A 13 4.05 0.45 -0.62
CA ILE A 13 3.23 1.66 -0.53
C ILE A 13 4.12 2.89 -0.43
N SER A 14 5.18 2.86 0.37
CA SER A 14 6.11 3.99 0.50
C SER A 14 6.77 4.31 -0.83
N ASN A 15 7.35 3.30 -1.49
CA ASN A 15 8.05 3.48 -2.76
C ASN A 15 7.14 4.05 -3.86
N LEU A 16 5.88 3.58 -3.94
CA LEU A 16 4.92 4.09 -4.91
C LEU A 16 4.48 5.53 -4.63
N ARG A 17 4.43 5.94 -3.36
CA ARG A 17 4.14 7.34 -3.00
C ARG A 17 5.29 8.25 -3.42
N ASP A 18 6.53 7.82 -3.18
CA ASP A 18 7.71 8.58 -3.60
C ASP A 18 7.76 8.71 -5.14
N GLU A 19 7.48 7.63 -5.88
CA GLU A 19 7.42 7.66 -7.35
C GLU A 19 6.33 8.61 -7.88
N LEU A 20 5.15 8.61 -7.25
CA LEU A 20 4.07 9.55 -7.59
C LEU A 20 4.48 11.00 -7.32
N ASP A 21 5.07 11.26 -6.15
CA ASP A 21 5.53 12.60 -5.78
C ASP A 21 6.59 13.12 -6.76
N ASP A 22 7.49 12.24 -7.23
CA ASP A 22 8.50 12.60 -8.21
C ASP A 22 7.91 12.84 -9.60
N LEU A 23 6.93 12.05 -10.02
CA LEU A 23 6.23 12.25 -11.31
C LEU A 23 5.44 13.55 -11.34
N ILE A 24 4.81 13.95 -10.24
CA ILE A 24 4.03 15.20 -10.16
C ILE A 24 4.94 16.44 -10.16
N LYS A 25 6.20 16.31 -9.73
CA LYS A 25 7.20 17.38 -9.75
C LYS A 25 7.86 17.57 -11.13
N GLN A 26 7.62 16.70 -12.10
CA GLN A 26 8.18 16.84 -13.44
C GLN A 26 7.60 18.07 -14.14
N GLU A 27 8.41 18.73 -14.97
CA GLU A 27 7.99 19.89 -15.77
C GLU A 27 6.83 19.53 -16.72
N GLU A 28 6.85 18.31 -17.27
CA GLU A 28 5.73 17.73 -18.01
C GLU A 28 5.09 16.60 -17.20
N VAL A 29 3.83 16.80 -16.83
CA VAL A 29 3.06 15.85 -16.03
C VAL A 29 2.54 14.71 -16.90
N LYS A 30 3.04 13.49 -16.68
CA LYS A 30 2.58 12.28 -17.37
C LYS A 30 1.32 11.72 -16.71
N TYR A 31 0.18 12.35 -17.00
CA TYR A 31 -1.11 12.05 -16.36
C TYR A 31 -1.52 10.57 -16.42
N GLU A 32 -1.31 9.89 -17.54
CA GLU A 32 -1.65 8.46 -17.65
C GLU A 32 -0.83 7.60 -16.69
N MET A 33 0.48 7.89 -16.55
CA MET A 33 1.35 7.17 -15.61
C MET A 33 0.95 7.44 -14.16
N ILE A 34 0.62 8.70 -13.83
CA ILE A 34 0.14 9.08 -12.49
C ILE A 34 -1.16 8.36 -12.15
N LEU A 35 -2.10 8.29 -13.11
CA LEU A 35 -3.38 7.61 -12.91
C LEU A 35 -3.18 6.10 -12.66
N ASP A 36 -2.31 5.45 -13.43
CA ASP A 36 -2.02 4.03 -13.29
C ASP A 36 -1.32 3.72 -11.96
N LEU A 37 -0.38 4.56 -11.53
CA LEU A 37 0.29 4.42 -10.23
C LEU A 37 -0.67 4.69 -9.07
N SER A 38 -1.56 5.67 -9.20
CA SER A 38 -2.58 5.97 -8.17
C SER A 38 -3.51 4.78 -7.96
N ARG A 39 -3.97 4.14 -9.04
CA ARG A 39 -4.81 2.92 -8.96
C ARG A 39 -4.07 1.77 -8.26
N LYS A 40 -2.79 1.55 -8.59
CA LYS A 40 -1.97 0.54 -7.92
C LYS A 40 -1.78 0.84 -6.43
N LEU A 41 -1.60 2.10 -6.07
CA LEU A 41 -1.49 2.52 -4.67
C LEU A 41 -2.79 2.25 -3.90
N ASP A 42 -3.95 2.55 -4.49
CA ASP A 42 -5.25 2.24 -3.89
C ASP A 42 -5.42 0.74 -3.64
N ASP A 43 -5.09 -0.10 -4.62
CA ASP A 43 -5.15 -1.56 -4.48
C ASP A 43 -4.26 -2.08 -3.33
N LEU A 44 -3.05 -1.54 -3.21
CA LEU A 44 -2.12 -1.92 -2.14
C LEU A 44 -2.59 -1.45 -0.76
N ILE A 45 -3.19 -0.25 -0.66
CA ILE A 45 -3.77 0.24 0.59
C ILE A 45 -4.93 -0.65 1.03
N VAL A 46 -5.81 -1.04 0.10
CA VAL A 46 -6.89 -1.99 0.39
C VAL A 46 -6.33 -3.33 0.86
N LEU A 47 -5.29 -3.85 0.21
CA LEU A 47 -4.63 -5.10 0.60
C LEU A 47 -3.96 -4.99 1.98
N TYR A 48 -3.32 -3.87 2.29
CA TYR A 48 -2.73 -3.60 3.60
C TYR A 48 -3.79 -3.59 4.70
N CYS A 49 -4.86 -2.80 4.50
CA CYS A 49 -5.96 -2.69 5.45
C CYS A 49 -6.61 -4.05 5.71
N THR A 50 -6.94 -4.80 4.65
CA THR A 50 -7.56 -6.13 4.80
C THR A 50 -6.63 -7.13 5.49
N THR A 51 -5.33 -7.12 5.18
CA THR A 51 -4.33 -7.99 5.83
C THR A 51 -4.18 -7.64 7.30
N LYS A 52 -4.13 -6.35 7.64
CA LYS A 52 -4.01 -5.86 9.01
C LYS A 52 -5.28 -6.16 9.82
N SER A 53 -6.47 -5.96 9.25
CA SER A 53 -7.74 -6.30 9.89
C SER A 53 -7.89 -7.80 10.17
N LYS A 54 -7.44 -8.67 9.24
CA LYS A 54 -7.42 -10.12 9.47
C LYS A 54 -6.53 -10.49 10.67
N LYS A 55 -5.36 -9.85 10.81
CA LYS A 55 -4.45 -10.07 11.95
C LYS A 55 -5.12 -9.76 13.30
N TYR A 56 -5.87 -8.66 13.40
CA TYR A 56 -6.60 -8.31 14.63
C TYR A 56 -7.75 -9.29 14.93
N ARG A 57 -8.44 -9.80 13.90
CA ARG A 57 -9.49 -10.82 14.10
C ARG A 57 -8.92 -12.15 14.60
N THR A 58 -7.82 -12.65 14.05
CA THR A 58 -7.18 -13.89 14.55
C THR A 58 -6.58 -13.76 15.95
N ASN A 59 -6.25 -12.54 16.39
CA ASN A 59 -5.74 -12.31 17.74
C ASN A 59 -6.86 -12.02 18.76
N GLY A 60 -8.11 -11.87 18.31
CA GLY A 60 -9.28 -11.58 19.15
C GLY A 60 -9.98 -12.82 19.71
N ASP A 61 -9.66 -14.03 19.23
CA ASP A 61 -10.28 -15.29 19.66
C ASP A 61 -9.50 -16.00 20.80
N ILE A 62 -8.64 -15.30 21.54
CA ILE A 62 -7.98 -15.82 22.76
C ILE A 62 -8.41 -15.02 24.01
N VAL A 63 -9.70 -14.68 24.09
CA VAL A 63 -10.33 -14.30 25.36
C VAL A 63 -11.71 -14.95 25.43
N GLN A 64 -11.74 -16.24 25.77
CA GLN A 64 -12.85 -16.87 26.48
C GLN A 64 -12.29 -17.72 27.61
#